data_AF-A0A925D9Z7-F1
#
_entry.id   AF-A0A925D9Z7-F1
#
_cell.length_a   1.000
_cell.length_b   1.000
_cell.length_c   1.000
_cell.angle_alpha   90.00
_cell.angle_beta   90.00
_cell.angle_gamma   90.00
#
_symmetry.space_group_name_H-M   'P 1'
#
loop_
_entity.id
_entity.type
_entity.pdbx_description
1 polymer ?
#
loop_
_entity_poly.entity_id
_entity_poly.type
_entity_poly.pdbx_seq_one_letter_code
_entity_poly.pdbx_strand_id
1 'polypeptide(L)'
;MTSAAGGIMSLETAVTSVERPTAPQVLQSWWRFVLRTLFIAMLAVYVGWNVYWLGQLRIAPSLFQSLTGLPCPTTGCTRSFFALCHGEWRESLRFNALLVPICALLIATVLQLIGQFVTWRRLSLSNVLVVLWGIVLPLAWVLKLAGDPRYW
;
A
#
# COMPACT_ATOMS: atom_id res chain seq x y z
N MET A 1 3.12 -18.18 71.92
CA MET A 1 2.06 -18.51 70.95
C MET A 1 2.27 -17.66 69.70
N THR A 2 2.47 -18.33 68.55
CA THR A 2 2.23 -17.92 67.13
C THR A 2 2.78 -16.56 66.64
N SER A 3 3.79 -16.46 65.77
CA SER A 3 3.95 -16.96 64.37
C SER A 3 2.85 -16.51 63.40
N ALA A 4 3.20 -15.66 62.43
CA ALA A 4 2.75 -15.66 61.01
C ALA A 4 2.73 -14.23 60.40
N ALA A 5 3.83 -13.75 59.81
CA ALA A 5 3.81 -12.53 58.97
C ALA A 5 4.98 -12.37 57.97
N GLY A 6 5.77 -13.41 57.69
CA GLY A 6 7.03 -13.27 56.93
C GLY A 6 7.04 -13.78 55.48
N GLY A 7 5.94 -14.37 54.99
CA GLY A 7 6.02 -15.29 53.83
C GLY A 7 5.56 -14.78 52.47
N ILE A 8 4.94 -13.60 52.35
CA ILE A 8 4.19 -13.24 51.12
C ILE A 8 4.89 -12.18 50.25
N MET A 9 5.97 -11.54 50.73
CA MET A 9 6.59 -10.40 50.03
C MET A 9 7.67 -10.77 48.98
N SER A 10 7.92 -12.05 48.72
CA SER A 10 9.02 -12.49 47.84
C SER A 10 8.61 -13.13 46.51
N LEU A 11 7.31 -13.24 46.19
CA LEU A 11 6.87 -13.92 44.96
C LEU A 11 6.48 -13.00 43.80
N GLU A 12 6.30 -11.69 44.01
CA GLU A 12 5.87 -10.75 42.97
C GLU A 12 7.02 -10.12 42.15
N THR A 13 8.26 -10.21 42.63
CA THR A 13 9.44 -9.60 41.97
C THR A 13 10.16 -10.52 40.98
N ALA A 14 9.74 -11.77 40.83
CA ALA A 14 10.41 -12.74 39.95
C ALA A 14 9.82 -12.85 38.54
N VAL A 15 8.73 -12.15 38.22
CA VAL A 15 7.99 -12.31 36.94
C VAL A 15 8.36 -11.26 35.88
N THR A 16 9.31 -10.34 36.15
CA THR A 16 9.57 -9.17 35.29
C THR A 16 10.78 -9.26 34.35
N SER A 17 11.27 -10.45 34.01
CA SER A 17 12.31 -10.58 32.97
C SER A 17 12.17 -11.83 32.11
N VAL A 18 11.02 -11.97 31.44
CA VAL A 18 11.00 -12.75 30.20
C VAL A 18 11.77 -11.94 29.15
N GLU A 19 13.10 -12.08 29.15
CA GLU A 19 13.96 -11.64 28.05
C GLU A 19 13.41 -12.29 26.78
N ARG A 20 12.85 -11.47 25.88
CA ARG A 20 12.50 -11.96 24.54
C ARG A 20 13.80 -12.45 23.91
N PRO A 21 13.87 -13.69 23.40
CA PRO A 21 15.07 -14.18 22.75
C PRO A 21 15.41 -13.22 21.60
N THR A 22 16.48 -12.46 21.75
CA THR A 22 16.98 -11.59 20.69
C THR A 22 17.58 -12.53 19.64
N ALA A 23 17.02 -12.52 18.43
CA ALA A 23 17.60 -13.27 17.32
C ALA A 23 19.11 -12.97 17.25
N PRO A 24 19.98 -13.97 17.05
CA PRO A 24 21.42 -13.77 17.07
C PRO A 24 21.79 -12.62 16.13
N GLN A 25 22.54 -11.63 16.62
CA GLN A 25 22.80 -10.35 15.93
C GLN A 25 23.34 -10.53 14.50
N VAL A 26 24.04 -11.64 14.24
CA VAL A 26 24.54 -12.05 12.91
C VAL A 26 23.40 -12.38 11.95
N LEU A 27 22.38 -13.14 12.39
CA LEU A 27 21.19 -13.47 11.60
C LEU A 27 20.40 -12.20 11.24
N GLN A 28 20.31 -11.25 12.18
CA GLN A 28 19.63 -9.97 11.94
C GLN A 28 20.36 -9.12 10.89
N SER A 29 21.69 -9.13 10.89
CA SER A 29 22.52 -8.36 9.95
C SER A 29 22.45 -8.95 8.53
N TRP A 30 22.49 -10.28 8.41
CA TRP A 30 22.39 -10.98 7.12
C TRP A 30 21.00 -10.78 6.48
N TRP A 31 19.93 -10.90 7.26
CA TRP A 31 18.57 -10.67 6.80
C TRP A 31 18.37 -9.25 6.26
N ARG A 32 18.88 -8.22 6.96
CA ARG A 32 18.83 -6.83 6.50
C ARG A 32 19.54 -6.65 5.17
N PHE A 33 20.71 -7.29 4.99
CA PHE A 33 21.44 -7.23 3.73
C PHE A 33 20.65 -7.86 2.58
N VAL A 34 20.11 -9.07 2.78
CA VAL A 34 19.29 -9.76 1.78
C VAL A 34 18.08 -8.91 1.40
N LEU A 35 17.31 -8.43 2.37
CA LEU A 35 16.14 -7.58 2.11
C LEU A 35 16.52 -6.30 1.37
N ARG A 36 17.63 -5.65 1.73
CA ARG A 36 18.09 -4.43 1.06
C ARG A 36 18.45 -4.69 -0.39
N THR A 37 19.19 -5.76 -0.65
CA THR A 37 19.59 -6.15 -2.01
C THR A 37 18.37 -6.50 -2.86
N LEU A 38 17.43 -7.28 -2.31
CA LEU A 38 16.17 -7.60 -2.98
C LEU A 38 15.34 -6.34 -3.28
N PHE A 39 15.22 -5.43 -2.32
CA PHE A 39 14.53 -4.16 -2.49
C PHE A 39 15.15 -3.32 -3.61
N ILE A 40 16.48 -3.16 -3.61
CA ILE A 40 17.20 -2.40 -4.65
C ILE A 40 17.00 -3.05 -6.01
N ALA A 41 17.09 -4.38 -6.11
CA ALA A 41 16.86 -5.10 -7.35
C ALA A 41 15.43 -4.90 -7.88
N MET A 42 14.40 -5.05 -7.02
CA MET A 42 13.01 -4.82 -7.40
C MET A 42 12.76 -3.37 -7.83
N LEU A 43 13.35 -2.40 -7.13
CA LEU A 43 13.26 -0.99 -7.48
C LEU A 43 13.91 -0.71 -8.84
N ALA A 44 15.10 -1.27 -9.09
CA ALA A 44 15.80 -1.12 -10.37
C ALA A 44 14.98 -1.69 -11.53
N VAL A 45 14.38 -2.87 -11.35
CA VAL A 45 13.48 -3.49 -12.35
C VAL A 45 12.26 -2.60 -12.59
N TYR A 46 11.61 -2.11 -11.53
CA TYR A 46 10.43 -1.24 -11.65
C TYR A 46 10.77 0.08 -12.37
N VAL A 47 11.87 0.72 -12.02
CA VAL A 47 12.33 1.95 -12.67
C VAL A 47 12.68 1.68 -14.12
N GLY A 48 13.46 0.63 -14.41
CA GLY A 48 13.83 0.23 -15.77
C GLY A 48 12.61 -0.04 -16.64
N TRP A 49 11.59 -0.71 -16.10
CA TRP A 49 10.32 -0.95 -16.79
C TRP A 49 9.63 0.36 -17.20
N ASN A 50 9.51 1.31 -16.27
CA ASN A 50 8.89 2.60 -16.55
C ASN A 50 9.71 3.43 -17.55
N VAL A 51 11.04 3.44 -17.42
CA VAL A 51 11.94 4.16 -18.34
C VAL A 51 11.86 3.59 -19.76
N TYR A 52 11.82 2.27 -19.92
CA TYR A 52 11.70 1.62 -21.21
C TYR A 52 10.44 2.06 -21.97
N TRP A 53 9.28 2.04 -21.30
CA TRP A 53 8.01 2.47 -21.90
C TRP A 53 7.96 3.98 -22.13
N LEU A 54 8.52 4.78 -21.21
CA LEU A 54 8.60 6.23 -21.36
C LEU A 54 9.47 6.62 -22.56
N GLY A 55 10.56 5.90 -22.82
CA GLY A 55 11.40 6.08 -24.01
C GLY A 55 10.64 5.82 -25.33
N GLN A 56 9.53 5.09 -25.28
CA GLN A 56 8.62 4.85 -26.41
C GLN A 56 7.45 5.86 -26.45
N LEU A 57 7.46 6.88 -25.59
CA LEU A 57 6.37 7.85 -25.40
C LEU A 57 5.03 7.19 -25.05
N ARG A 58 5.09 6.06 -24.36
CA ARG A 58 3.91 5.28 -23.93
C ARG A 58 3.90 5.16 -22.41
N ILE A 59 2.70 5.01 -21.85
CA ILE A 59 2.52 4.75 -20.42
C ILE A 59 2.78 3.25 -20.19
N ALA A 60 3.66 2.93 -19.25
CA ALA A 60 3.96 1.55 -18.91
C ALA A 60 2.70 0.80 -18.46
N PRO A 61 2.38 -0.37 -19.04
CA PRO A 61 1.36 -1.23 -18.49
C PRO A 61 1.82 -1.74 -17.12
N SER A 62 0.87 -2.12 -16.28
CA SER A 62 1.23 -2.63 -14.95
C SER A 62 2.05 -3.92 -15.09
N LEU A 63 3.07 -4.08 -14.24
CA LEU A 63 3.85 -5.32 -14.20
C LEU A 63 2.95 -6.53 -13.90
N PHE A 64 1.94 -6.35 -13.05
CA PHE A 64 0.96 -7.38 -12.73
C PHE A 64 0.20 -7.86 -13.98
N GLN A 65 -0.34 -6.93 -14.76
CA GLN A 65 -1.04 -7.25 -16.01
C GLN A 65 -0.10 -7.86 -17.05
N SER A 66 1.14 -7.37 -17.12
CA SER A 66 2.14 -7.89 -18.07
C SER A 66 2.56 -9.33 -17.75
N LEU A 67 2.55 -9.71 -16.46
CA LEU A 67 2.90 -11.05 -16.01
C LEU A 67 1.70 -12.02 -15.96
N THR A 68 0.53 -11.55 -15.56
CA THR A 68 -0.65 -12.40 -15.31
C THR A 68 -1.71 -12.32 -16.41
N GLY A 69 -1.67 -11.29 -17.25
CA GLY A 69 -2.73 -10.96 -18.19
C GLY A 69 -3.97 -10.33 -17.54
N LEU A 70 -4.03 -10.24 -16.20
CA LEU A 70 -5.19 -9.72 -15.48
C LEU A 70 -5.02 -8.22 -15.14
N PRO A 71 -6.08 -7.40 -15.24
CA PRO A 71 -6.02 -6.01 -14.83
C PRO A 71 -5.92 -5.92 -13.29
N CYS A 72 -5.29 -4.86 -12.81
CA CYS A 72 -5.34 -4.43 -11.41
C CYS A 72 -6.41 -3.32 -11.23
N PRO A 73 -6.88 -3.00 -10.01
CA PRO A 73 -7.96 -2.03 -9.79
C PRO A 73 -7.68 -0.62 -10.35
N THR A 74 -6.40 -0.26 -10.46
CA THR A 74 -5.96 1.05 -10.98
C THR A 74 -5.51 0.99 -12.44
N THR A 75 -5.68 -0.15 -13.10
CA THR A 75 -5.37 -0.30 -14.53
C THR A 75 -6.25 0.64 -15.35
N GLY A 76 -5.62 1.43 -16.21
CA GLY A 76 -6.31 2.41 -17.06
C GLY A 76 -6.63 3.75 -16.38
N CYS A 77 -6.31 3.98 -15.10
CA CYS A 77 -6.57 5.27 -14.44
C CYS A 77 -5.95 6.46 -15.18
N THR A 78 -4.71 6.35 -15.65
CA THR A 78 -4.05 7.45 -16.37
C THR A 78 -4.72 7.73 -17.72
N ARG A 79 -5.11 6.69 -18.47
CA ARG A 79 -5.87 6.82 -19.74
C ARG A 79 -7.25 7.43 -19.51
N SER A 80 -7.93 6.97 -18.47
CA SER A 80 -9.22 7.50 -18.01
C SER A 80 -9.11 8.97 -17.64
N PHE A 81 -8.04 9.37 -16.95
CA PHE A 81 -7.80 10.76 -16.56
C PHE A 81 -7.51 11.64 -17.77
N PHE A 82 -6.68 11.19 -18.71
CA PHE A 82 -6.46 11.92 -19.96
C PHE A 82 -7.76 12.09 -20.74
N ALA A 83 -8.55 11.03 -20.94
CA ALA A 83 -9.85 11.13 -21.61
C ALA A 83 -10.79 12.11 -20.89
N LEU A 84 -10.79 12.10 -19.55
CA LEU A 84 -11.57 13.04 -18.73
C LEU A 84 -11.15 14.50 -18.99
N CYS A 85 -9.84 14.77 -19.01
CA CYS A 85 -9.29 16.11 -19.27
C CYS A 85 -9.59 16.62 -20.68
N HIS A 86 -9.74 15.73 -21.67
CA HIS A 86 -10.14 16.08 -23.04
C HIS A 86 -11.68 16.20 -23.20
N GLY A 87 -12.45 16.02 -22.13
CA GLY A 87 -13.92 16.06 -22.16
C GLY A 87 -14.58 14.80 -22.70
N GLU A 88 -13.83 13.71 -22.87
CA GLU A 88 -14.32 12.42 -23.37
C GLU A 88 -14.86 11.54 -22.22
N TRP A 89 -15.94 11.99 -21.57
CA TRP A 89 -16.50 11.34 -20.38
C TRP A 89 -16.83 9.85 -20.56
N ARG A 90 -17.39 9.48 -21.73
CA ARG A 90 -17.76 8.09 -22.03
C ARG A 90 -16.53 7.19 -22.11
N GLU A 91 -15.48 7.69 -22.74
CA GLU A 91 -14.23 6.94 -22.91
C GLU A 91 -13.46 6.85 -21.58
N SER A 92 -13.48 7.93 -20.80
CA SER A 92 -12.95 7.94 -19.44
C SER A 92 -13.57 6.85 -18.56
N LEU A 93 -14.90 6.72 -18.57
CA LEU A 93 -15.61 5.69 -17.80
C LEU A 93 -15.31 4.27 -18.28
N ARG A 94 -15.08 4.07 -19.59
CA ARG A 94 -14.68 2.76 -20.14
C ARG A 94 -13.27 2.37 -19.68
N PHE A 95 -12.35 3.32 -19.61
CA PHE A 95 -11.01 3.06 -19.09
C PHE A 95 -11.01 2.81 -17.58
N ASN A 96 -11.74 3.58 -16.77
CA ASN A 96 -11.92 3.29 -15.34
C ASN A 96 -13.14 4.02 -14.78
N ALA A 97 -14.25 3.30 -14.58
CA ALA A 97 -15.49 3.88 -14.08
C ALA A 97 -15.35 4.50 -12.67
N LEU A 98 -14.39 4.03 -11.87
CA LEU A 98 -14.15 4.54 -10.51
C LEU A 98 -12.97 5.51 -10.42
N LEU A 99 -12.50 6.06 -11.55
CA LEU A 99 -11.45 7.08 -11.54
C LEU A 99 -11.79 8.23 -10.58
N VAL A 100 -12.98 8.82 -10.70
CA VAL A 100 -13.36 10.00 -9.91
C VAL A 100 -13.37 9.69 -8.41
N PRO A 101 -14.03 8.63 -7.93
CA PRO A 101 -13.94 8.20 -6.53
C PRO A 101 -12.49 7.91 -6.06
N ILE A 102 -11.68 7.23 -6.88
CA ILE A 102 -10.28 6.92 -6.55
C ILE A 102 -9.46 8.20 -6.40
N CYS A 103 -9.59 9.15 -7.33
CA CYS A 103 -8.91 10.45 -7.25
C CYS A 103 -9.37 11.26 -6.04
N ALA A 104 -10.67 11.32 -5.75
CA ALA A 104 -11.20 12.01 -4.59
C ALA A 104 -10.65 11.42 -3.28
N LEU A 105 -10.62 10.08 -3.16
CA LEU A 105 -10.05 9.38 -2.01
C LEU A 105 -8.55 9.63 -1.87
N LEU A 106 -7.82 9.61 -2.98
CA LEU A 106 -6.39 9.92 -2.98
C LEU A 106 -6.13 11.34 -2.50
N ILE A 107 -6.87 12.33 -3.01
CA ILE A 107 -6.76 13.73 -2.58
C ILE A 107 -7.08 13.85 -1.10
N ALA A 108 -8.19 13.27 -0.61
CA ALA A 108 -8.54 13.30 0.80
C ALA A 108 -7.46 12.67 1.70
N THR A 109 -6.89 11.55 1.26
CA THR A 109 -5.80 10.87 1.94
C THR A 109 -4.56 11.74 2.03
N VAL A 110 -4.16 12.35 0.91
CA VAL A 110 -3.00 13.24 0.84
C VAL A 110 -3.21 14.48 1.71
N LEU A 111 -4.37 15.12 1.64
CA LEU A 111 -4.69 16.30 2.46
C LEU A 111 -4.66 15.98 3.96
N GLN A 112 -5.20 14.82 4.37
CA GLN A 112 -5.12 14.37 5.76
C GLN A 112 -3.67 14.18 6.20
N LEU A 113 -2.85 13.50 5.38
CA LEU A 113 -1.44 13.25 5.71
C LEU A 113 -0.62 14.54 5.75
N ILE A 114 -0.85 15.48 4.83
CA ILE A 114 -0.22 16.81 4.84
C ILE A 114 -0.60 17.56 6.11
N GLY A 115 -1.89 17.60 6.48
CA GLY A 115 -2.34 18.27 7.70
C GLY A 115 -1.71 17.69 8.97
N GLN A 116 -1.54 16.37 9.02
CA GLN A 116 -0.86 15.70 10.14
C GLN A 116 0.65 15.97 10.15
N PHE A 117 1.28 15.98 8.98
CA PHE A 117 2.70 16.28 8.84
C PHE A 117 3.01 17.72 9.29
N VAL A 118 2.20 18.69 8.86
CA VAL A 118 2.33 20.11 9.25
C VAL A 118 2.10 20.30 10.75
N THR A 119 1.23 19.49 11.36
CA THR A 119 0.96 19.53 12.81
C THR A 119 1.90 18.65 13.63
N TRP A 120 2.95 18.08 13.01
CA TRP A 120 3.92 17.16 13.64
C TRP A 120 3.25 15.99 14.39
N ARG A 121 2.05 15.60 13.96
CA ARG A 121 1.33 14.46 14.50
C ARG A 121 1.83 13.18 13.84
N ARG A 122 1.65 12.05 14.52
CA ARG A 122 1.93 10.74 13.92
C ARG A 122 1.05 10.55 12.69
N LEU A 123 1.67 10.17 11.57
CA LEU A 123 0.98 9.84 10.33
C LEU A 123 0.04 8.66 10.59
N SER A 124 -1.26 8.93 10.56
CA SER A 124 -2.32 7.97 10.82
C SER A 124 -3.45 8.18 9.83
N LEU A 125 -3.85 7.11 9.14
CA LEU A 125 -5.00 7.14 8.24
C LEU A 125 -6.28 7.03 9.06
N SER A 126 -7.31 7.79 8.66
CA SER A 126 -8.61 7.69 9.30
C SER A 126 -9.22 6.33 8.97
N ASN A 127 -9.85 5.68 9.95
CA ASN A 127 -10.55 4.41 9.74
C ASN A 127 -11.56 4.51 8.60
N VAL A 128 -12.19 5.68 8.41
CA VAL A 128 -13.11 5.93 7.30
C VAL A 128 -12.39 5.82 5.95
N LEU A 129 -11.22 6.45 5.79
CA LEU A 129 -10.45 6.36 4.55
C LEU A 129 -9.98 4.93 4.28
N VAL A 130 -9.56 4.20 5.30
CA VAL A 130 -9.15 2.79 5.17
C VAL A 130 -10.32 1.93 4.68
N VAL A 131 -11.51 2.09 5.28
CA VAL A 131 -12.72 1.38 4.84
C VAL A 131 -13.09 1.76 3.42
N LEU A 132 -13.06 3.05 3.07
CA LEU A 132 -13.39 3.50 1.72
C LEU A 132 -12.40 2.94 0.68
N TRP A 133 -11.10 2.95 0.94
CA TRP A 133 -10.11 2.28 0.09
C TRP A 133 -10.38 0.77 -0.02
N GLY A 134 -10.71 0.13 1.10
CA GLY A 134 -11.07 -1.28 1.18
C GLY A 134 -12.33 -1.66 0.40
N ILE A 135 -13.23 -0.72 0.13
CA ILE A 135 -14.44 -0.92 -0.69
C ILE A 135 -14.18 -0.57 -2.16
N VAL A 136 -13.56 0.59 -2.41
CA VAL A 136 -13.41 1.13 -3.76
C VAL A 136 -12.46 0.29 -4.60
N LEU A 137 -11.36 -0.23 -4.05
CA LEU A 137 -10.42 -1.03 -4.84
C LEU A 137 -11.00 -2.38 -5.28
N PRO A 138 -11.64 -3.18 -4.41
CA PRO A 138 -12.31 -4.39 -4.86
C PRO A 138 -13.43 -4.10 -5.85
N LEU A 139 -14.22 -3.05 -5.61
CA LEU A 139 -15.29 -2.67 -6.54
C LEU A 139 -14.72 -2.27 -7.91
N ALA A 140 -13.64 -1.48 -7.95
CA ALA A 140 -12.96 -1.10 -9.19
C ALA A 140 -12.47 -2.34 -9.94
N TRP A 141 -11.91 -3.30 -9.21
CA TRP A 141 -11.40 -4.53 -9.79
C TRP A 141 -12.53 -5.40 -10.37
N VAL A 142 -13.62 -5.59 -9.62
CA VAL A 142 -14.79 -6.35 -10.09
C VAL A 142 -15.41 -5.71 -11.33
N LEU A 143 -15.63 -4.39 -11.31
CA LEU A 143 -16.15 -3.66 -12.47
C LEU A 143 -15.21 -3.78 -13.68
N LYS A 144 -13.89 -3.80 -13.45
CA LYS A 144 -12.91 -3.94 -14.51
C LYS A 144 -12.89 -5.35 -15.12
N LEU A 145 -13.00 -6.38 -14.28
CA LEU A 145 -13.09 -7.77 -14.71
C LEU A 145 -14.42 -8.07 -15.43
N ALA A 146 -15.51 -7.39 -15.06
CA ALA A 146 -16.81 -7.50 -15.72
C ALA A 146 -16.90 -6.71 -17.04
N GLY A 147 -15.97 -5.78 -17.28
CA GLY A 147 -15.92 -4.95 -18.48
C GLY A 147 -15.21 -5.62 -19.66
N ASP A 148 -15.14 -4.90 -20.78
CA ASP A 148 -14.47 -5.37 -22.00
C ASP A 148 -12.93 -5.39 -21.81
N PRO A 149 -12.26 -6.54 -22.05
CA PRO A 149 -10.80 -6.67 -21.97
C PRO A 149 -10.00 -5.71 -22.84
N ARG A 150 -10.60 -5.14 -23.90
CA ARG A 150 -9.95 -4.14 -24.76
C ARG A 150 -9.58 -2.86 -24.01
N TYR A 151 -10.25 -2.57 -22.89
CA TYR A 151 -9.98 -1.38 -22.08
C TYR A 151 -9.05 -1.67 -20.91
N TRP A 152 -8.55 -2.90 -20.77
CA TRP A 152 -7.49 -3.21 -19.82
C TRP A 152 -6.19 -2.51 -20.22
#